data_AF-A0A936I9Z9-F1
#
_entry.id   AF-A0A936I9Z9-F1
#
_cell.length_a   1.000
_cell.length_b   1.000
_cell.length_c   1.000
_cell.angle_alpha   90.00
_cell.angle_beta   90.00
_cell.angle_gamma   90.00
#
_symmetry.space_group_name_H-M   'P 1'
#
loop_
_entity.id
_entity.type
_entity.pdbx_description
1 polymer ?
#
loop_
_entity_poly.entity_id
_entity_poly.type
_entity_poly.pdbx_seq_one_letter_code
_entity_poly.pdbx_strand_id
1 'polypeptide(L)'
;MKSLPPLFVPTAILVILYTVGLVGLAGPWTEDLVYLTPYNLLITAGLLLWQARPDARTWAFALLVFVSSYLVETLGVHTGVIFGTYWYGDVLGAKLFDTPLLIGVNWLILVMSVGPLVARPPPPRPPPPPPPPPRGGGGGARPPPPRRGPPGRPPPPPPPPPPRRPRPATPVRRPPPGGGGGARPPPPPPPAPPPPPPRLSPPLFPPRPGGREGASRSCSAHSSASSRGSSW
;
A
#
# COMPACT_ATOMS: atom_id res chain seq x y z
N MET A 1 20.01 5.71 -33.66
CA MET A 1 19.36 4.68 -32.81
C MET A 1 18.17 5.37 -32.14
N LYS A 2 16.93 4.95 -32.43
CA LYS A 2 15.75 5.55 -31.79
C LYS A 2 15.75 5.14 -30.31
N SER A 3 15.81 6.09 -29.39
CA SER A 3 15.69 5.80 -27.97
C SER A 3 14.32 5.18 -27.71
N LEU A 4 14.29 4.03 -27.02
CA LEU A 4 13.04 3.42 -26.60
C LEU A 4 12.32 4.39 -25.65
N PRO A 5 10.98 4.44 -25.68
CA PRO A 5 10.24 5.28 -24.74
C PRO A 5 10.55 4.81 -23.31
N PRO A 6 10.61 5.74 -22.34
CA PRO A 6 11.07 5.44 -20.97
C PRO A 6 10.24 4.37 -20.26
N LEU A 7 9.00 4.14 -20.71
CA LEU A 7 8.10 3.12 -20.18
C LEU A 7 8.28 1.72 -20.79
N PHE A 8 8.93 1.62 -21.97
CA PHE A 8 8.99 0.35 -22.69
C PHE A 8 9.73 -0.74 -21.91
N VAL A 9 10.88 -0.39 -21.33
CA VAL A 9 11.73 -1.36 -20.62
C VAL A 9 11.02 -1.90 -19.36
N PRO A 10 10.52 -1.06 -18.41
CA PRO A 10 9.75 -1.57 -17.27
C PRO A 10 8.55 -2.41 -17.68
N THR A 11 7.76 -1.95 -18.67
CA THR A 11 6.59 -2.69 -19.13
C THR A 11 6.97 -4.04 -19.74
N ALA A 12 8.00 -4.12 -20.57
CA ALA A 12 8.47 -5.38 -21.14
C ALA A 12 8.92 -6.37 -20.06
N ILE A 13 9.66 -5.90 -19.05
CA ILE A 13 10.09 -6.74 -17.92
C ILE A 13 8.87 -7.29 -17.17
N LEU A 14 7.89 -6.45 -16.82
CA LEU A 14 6.68 -6.89 -16.13
C LEU A 14 5.89 -7.90 -16.98
N VAL A 15 5.70 -7.63 -18.27
CA VAL A 15 5.01 -8.56 -19.18
C VAL A 15 5.70 -9.93 -19.18
N ILE A 16 7.03 -9.97 -19.28
CA ILE A 16 7.77 -11.24 -19.25
C ILE A 16 7.59 -11.94 -17.90
N LEU A 17 7.83 -11.24 -16.78
CA LEU A 17 7.74 -11.83 -15.44
C LEU A 17 6.35 -12.40 -15.14
N TYR A 18 5.29 -11.64 -15.41
CA TYR A 18 3.92 -12.08 -15.17
C TYR A 18 3.46 -13.16 -16.15
N THR A 19 3.95 -13.16 -17.39
CA THR A 19 3.65 -14.25 -18.34
C THR A 19 4.33 -15.55 -17.91
N VAL A 20 5.60 -15.49 -17.53
CA VAL A 20 6.33 -16.66 -17.01
C VAL A 20 5.69 -17.17 -15.72
N GLY A 21 5.33 -16.26 -14.81
CA GLY A 21 4.61 -16.62 -13.58
C GLY A 21 3.26 -17.28 -13.87
N LEU A 22 2.46 -16.72 -14.77
CA LEU A 22 1.16 -17.27 -15.15
C LEU A 22 1.28 -18.67 -15.75
N VAL A 23 2.16 -18.84 -16.74
CA VAL A 23 2.34 -20.14 -17.43
C VAL A 23 2.96 -21.17 -16.49
N GLY A 24 3.94 -20.76 -15.69
CA GLY A 24 4.69 -21.63 -14.82
C GLY A 24 3.88 -22.13 -13.61
N LEU A 25 3.09 -21.25 -12.98
CA LEU A 25 2.20 -21.60 -11.87
C LEU A 25 0.92 -22.34 -12.32
N ALA A 26 0.59 -22.31 -13.61
CA ALA A 26 -0.48 -23.15 -14.19
C ALA A 26 0.02 -24.56 -14.57
N GLY A 27 1.33 -24.79 -14.50
CA GLY A 27 1.98 -26.02 -14.95
C GLY A 27 2.61 -26.85 -13.82
N PRO A 28 3.43 -27.85 -14.17
CA PRO A 28 4.08 -28.73 -13.21
C PRO A 28 5.20 -28.05 -12.40
N TRP A 29 5.63 -26.84 -12.78
CA TRP A 29 6.71 -26.09 -12.13
C TRP A 29 6.25 -25.22 -10.95
N THR A 30 5.01 -25.40 -10.50
CA THR A 30 4.38 -24.56 -9.47
C THR A 30 5.21 -24.51 -8.18
N GLU A 31 5.64 -25.67 -7.68
CA GLU A 31 6.40 -25.79 -6.42
C GLU A 31 7.72 -24.99 -6.47
N ASP A 32 8.43 -25.03 -7.61
CA ASP A 32 9.70 -24.32 -7.76
C ASP A 32 9.50 -22.82 -7.95
N LEU A 33 8.50 -22.43 -8.76
CA LEU A 33 8.26 -21.04 -9.11
C LEU A 33 7.59 -20.24 -8.00
N VAL A 34 6.88 -20.89 -7.07
CA VAL A 34 6.25 -20.19 -5.96
C VAL A 34 7.30 -19.47 -5.08
N TYR A 35 8.49 -20.07 -4.91
CA TYR A 35 9.61 -19.46 -4.19
C TYR A 35 10.26 -18.29 -4.92
N LEU A 36 9.91 -18.04 -6.19
CA LEU A 36 10.32 -16.83 -6.91
C LEU A 36 9.39 -15.63 -6.63
N THR A 37 8.26 -15.84 -5.98
CA THR A 37 7.29 -14.78 -5.62
C THR A 37 7.93 -13.61 -4.87
N PRO A 38 8.80 -13.83 -3.86
CA PRO A 38 9.51 -12.74 -3.19
C PRO A 38 10.27 -11.82 -4.14
N TYR A 39 11.00 -12.40 -5.08
CA TYR A 39 11.78 -11.66 -6.06
C TYR A 39 10.88 -10.93 -7.05
N ASN A 40 9.79 -11.55 -7.49
CA ASN A 40 8.82 -10.91 -8.37
C ASN A 40 8.20 -9.64 -7.72
N LEU A 41 7.84 -9.71 -6.43
CA LEU A 41 7.32 -8.56 -5.70
C LEU A 41 8.37 -7.46 -5.57
N LEU A 42 9.60 -7.79 -5.18
CA LEU A 42 10.68 -6.81 -5.03
C LEU A 42 11.04 -6.14 -6.37
N ILE A 43 11.12 -6.90 -7.46
CA ILE A 43 11.39 -6.36 -8.80
C ILE A 43 10.24 -5.44 -9.23
N THR A 44 8.99 -5.86 -9.04
CA THR A 44 7.82 -5.05 -9.40
C THR A 44 7.78 -3.74 -8.63
N ALA A 45 7.96 -3.78 -7.31
CA ALA A 45 8.05 -2.57 -6.47
C ALA A 45 9.21 -1.66 -6.90
N GLY A 46 10.38 -2.24 -7.18
CA GLY A 46 11.55 -1.51 -7.66
C GLY A 46 11.32 -0.82 -8.99
N LEU A 47 10.67 -1.47 -9.95
CA LEU A 47 10.32 -0.89 -11.25
C LEU A 47 9.29 0.25 -11.11
N LEU A 48 8.29 0.09 -10.25
CA LEU A 48 7.31 1.14 -9.98
C LEU A 48 7.96 2.37 -9.34
N LEU A 49 8.82 2.16 -8.35
CA LEU A 49 9.57 3.25 -7.72
C LEU A 49 10.52 3.90 -8.72
N TRP A 50 11.26 3.13 -9.51
CA TRP A 50 12.14 3.66 -10.55
C TRP A 50 11.38 4.58 -11.52
N GLN A 51 10.19 4.17 -11.96
CA GLN A 51 9.36 4.96 -12.85
C GLN A 51 8.76 6.21 -12.16
N ALA A 52 8.42 6.10 -10.88
CA ALA A 52 7.88 7.21 -10.10
C ALA A 52 8.90 8.34 -9.85
N ARG A 53 10.21 8.06 -9.95
CA ARG A 53 11.31 9.00 -9.65
C ARG A 53 11.11 9.64 -8.26
N PRO A 54 11.24 8.84 -7.18
CA PRO A 54 10.70 9.19 -5.88
C PRO A 54 11.49 10.34 -5.28
N ASP A 55 10.77 11.37 -4.85
CA ASP A 55 11.26 12.40 -3.95
C ASP A 55 11.05 11.99 -2.48
N ALA A 56 11.47 12.84 -1.54
CA ALA A 56 11.32 12.58 -0.11
C ALA A 56 9.86 12.33 0.30
N ARG A 57 8.91 13.01 -0.36
CA ARG A 57 7.47 12.84 -0.11
C ARG A 57 6.99 11.47 -0.59
N THR A 58 7.46 11.03 -1.76
CA THR A 58 7.14 9.71 -2.31
C THR A 58 7.68 8.60 -1.42
N TRP A 59 8.91 8.74 -0.90
CA TRP A 59 9.48 7.79 0.06
C TRP A 59 8.72 7.77 1.39
N ALA A 60 8.35 8.93 1.93
CA ALA A 60 7.53 9.01 3.14
C ALA A 60 6.16 8.36 2.94
N PHE A 61 5.53 8.59 1.78
CA PHE A 61 4.27 7.93 1.41
C PHE A 61 4.42 6.42 1.27
N ALA A 62 5.47 5.95 0.59
CA ALA A 62 5.75 4.52 0.42
C ALA A 62 5.97 3.83 1.77
N LEU A 63 6.74 4.45 2.67
CA LEU A 63 6.97 3.95 4.02
C LEU A 63 5.66 3.92 4.84
N LEU A 64 4.85 4.97 4.74
CA LEU A 64 3.55 5.03 5.41
C LEU A 64 2.64 3.89 4.94
N VAL A 65 2.52 3.68 3.62
CA VAL A 65 1.71 2.59 3.06
C VAL A 65 2.24 1.25 3.54
N PHE A 66 3.54 0.99 3.38
CA PHE A 66 4.16 -0.27 3.81
C PHE A 66 3.89 -0.59 5.28
N VAL A 67 4.19 0.36 6.19
CA VAL A 67 4.04 0.15 7.64
C VAL A 67 2.57 0.01 8.02
N SER A 68 1.71 0.91 7.54
CA SER A 68 0.28 0.88 7.91
C SER A 68 -0.41 -0.39 7.41
N SER A 69 -0.16 -0.82 6.17
CA SER A 69 -0.75 -2.04 5.63
C SER A 69 -0.21 -3.29 6.33
N TYR A 70 1.09 -3.31 6.65
CA TYR A 70 1.70 -4.42 7.38
C TYR A 70 1.11 -4.57 8.78
N LEU A 71 0.91 -3.46 9.49
CA LEU A 71 0.30 -3.48 10.82
C LEU A 71 -1.14 -3.93 10.78
N VAL A 72 -1.93 -3.46 9.80
CA VAL A 72 -3.31 -3.92 9.60
C VAL A 72 -3.35 -5.42 9.30
N GLU A 73 -2.45 -5.92 8.46
CA GLU A 73 -2.36 -7.35 8.16
C GLU A 73 -2.01 -8.15 9.41
N THR A 74 -0.98 -7.72 10.15
CA THR A 74 -0.54 -8.40 11.37
C THR A 74 -1.67 -8.46 12.40
N LEU A 75 -2.38 -7.35 12.59
CA LEU A 75 -3.56 -7.33 13.46
C LEU A 75 -4.66 -8.26 12.94
N GLY A 76 -4.87 -8.30 11.63
CA GLY A 76 -5.84 -9.19 10.99
C GLY A 76 -5.54 -10.67 11.22
N VAL A 77 -4.28 -11.08 11.05
CA VAL A 77 -3.80 -12.46 11.28
C VAL A 77 -3.94 -12.86 12.75
N HIS A 78 -3.52 -11.98 13.67
CA HIS A 78 -3.52 -12.29 15.10
C HIS A 78 -4.91 -12.28 15.72
N THR A 79 -5.79 -11.37 15.27
CA THR A 79 -7.16 -11.28 15.80
C THR A 79 -8.13 -12.22 15.10
N GLY A 80 -7.87 -12.56 13.84
CA GLY A 80 -8.80 -13.29 12.97
C GLY A 80 -10.09 -12.52 12.65
N VAL A 81 -10.22 -11.25 13.05
CA VAL A 81 -11.46 -10.47 12.89
C VAL A 81 -11.65 -9.97 11.46
N ILE A 82 -10.56 -9.59 10.80
CA ILE A 82 -10.61 -8.97 9.46
C ILE A 82 -10.70 -10.05 8.37
N PHE A 83 -9.90 -11.10 8.49
CA PHE A 83 -9.67 -12.09 7.42
C PHE A 83 -10.04 -13.53 7.83
N GLY A 84 -10.53 -13.73 9.06
CA GLY A 84 -10.69 -15.07 9.64
C GLY A 84 -9.37 -15.67 10.11
N THR A 85 -9.40 -16.95 10.49
CA THR A 85 -8.21 -17.69 10.94
C THR A 85 -7.46 -18.27 9.74
N TYR A 86 -6.28 -17.71 9.44
CA TYR A 86 -5.35 -18.24 8.44
C TYR A 86 -3.89 -18.01 8.87
N TRP A 87 -2.97 -18.69 8.21
CA TRP A 87 -1.54 -18.66 8.52
C TRP A 87 -0.75 -18.48 7.25
N TYR A 88 0.32 -17.69 7.31
CA TYR A 88 1.25 -17.57 6.20
C TYR A 88 2.23 -18.75 6.15
N GLY A 89 2.41 -19.35 4.97
CA GLY A 89 3.51 -20.27 4.69
C GLY A 89 4.86 -19.55 4.57
N ASP A 90 5.92 -20.30 4.31
CA ASP A 90 7.29 -19.76 4.26
C ASP A 90 7.69 -19.18 2.90
N VAL A 91 6.79 -19.28 1.91
CA VAL A 91 7.01 -18.82 0.53
C VAL A 91 7.40 -17.35 0.43
N LEU A 92 6.80 -16.47 1.25
CA LEU A 92 7.07 -15.03 1.21
C LEU A 92 8.34 -14.62 1.99
N GLY A 93 9.10 -15.58 2.52
CA GLY A 93 10.36 -15.33 3.20
C GLY A 93 10.17 -14.79 4.61
N ALA A 94 10.92 -13.75 4.96
CA ALA A 94 11.05 -13.26 6.33
C ALA A 94 9.70 -12.81 6.93
N LYS A 95 9.38 -13.37 8.09
CA LYS A 95 8.18 -13.06 8.88
C LYS A 95 8.56 -12.27 10.12
N LEU A 96 7.66 -11.39 10.52
CA LEU A 96 7.69 -10.73 11.82
C LEU A 96 6.28 -10.83 12.41
N PHE A 97 6.14 -11.27 13.67
CA PHE A 97 4.82 -11.56 14.25
C PHE A 97 3.96 -12.48 13.36
N ASP A 98 4.54 -13.57 12.84
CA ASP A 98 3.88 -14.55 11.95
C ASP A 98 3.35 -13.99 10.62
N THR A 99 3.66 -12.73 10.31
CA THR A 99 3.24 -12.03 9.10
C THR A 99 4.45 -11.74 8.21
N PRO A 100 4.46 -12.13 6.92
CA PRO A 100 5.58 -11.87 6.03
C PRO A 100 5.76 -10.38 5.75
N LEU A 101 6.98 -9.86 5.85
CA LEU A 101 7.27 -8.45 5.58
C LEU A 101 6.89 -8.03 4.15
N LEU A 102 6.95 -8.97 3.21
CA LEU A 102 6.56 -8.74 1.83
C LEU A 102 5.09 -8.43 1.62
N ILE A 103 4.20 -8.66 2.58
CA ILE A 103 2.81 -8.22 2.45
C ILE A 103 2.71 -6.70 2.38
N GLY A 104 3.56 -5.98 3.13
CA GLY A 104 3.64 -4.52 3.05
C GLY A 104 4.13 -4.05 1.67
N VAL A 105 5.06 -4.78 1.05
CA VAL A 105 5.53 -4.50 -0.33
C VAL A 105 4.41 -4.75 -1.34
N ASN A 106 3.66 -5.85 -1.16
CA ASN A 106 2.51 -6.16 -2.02
C ASN A 106 1.46 -5.03 -1.97
N TRP A 107 1.10 -4.57 -0.79
CA TRP A 107 0.19 -3.44 -0.62
C TRP A 107 0.72 -2.14 -1.26
N LEU A 108 2.03 -1.87 -1.14
CA LEU A 108 2.66 -0.73 -1.80
C LEU A 108 2.53 -0.81 -3.33
N ILE A 109 2.76 -2.00 -3.93
CA ILE A 109 2.57 -2.22 -5.37
C ILE A 109 1.15 -1.86 -5.79
N LEU A 110 0.13 -2.39 -5.09
CA LEU A 110 -1.27 -2.16 -5.43
C LEU A 110 -1.63 -0.66 -5.40
N VAL A 111 -1.21 0.05 -4.34
CA VAL A 111 -1.49 1.49 -4.21
C VAL A 111 -0.78 2.31 -5.29
N MET A 112 0.48 2.00 -5.58
CA MET A 112 1.28 2.67 -6.62
C MET A 112 0.72 2.41 -8.03
N SER A 113 0.17 1.22 -8.28
CA SER A 113 -0.45 0.86 -9.56
C SER A 113 -1.78 1.57 -9.79
N VAL A 114 -2.58 1.79 -8.75
CA VAL A 114 -3.90 2.43 -8.87
C VAL A 114 -3.81 3.95 -8.96
N GLY A 115 -2.81 4.59 -8.34
CA GLY A 115 -2.67 6.05 -8.30
C GLY A 115 -2.81 6.74 -9.67
N PRO A 116 -2.04 6.33 -10.69
CA PRO A 116 -2.15 6.90 -12.04
C PRO A 116 -3.51 6.69 -12.72
N LEU A 117 -4.23 5.62 -12.40
CA LEU A 117 -5.55 5.32 -12.97
C LEU A 117 -6.64 6.27 -12.45
N VAL A 118 -6.49 6.75 -11.22
CA VAL A 118 -7.46 7.66 -10.56
C VAL A 118 -7.08 9.13 -10.73
N ALA A 119 -5.83 9.41 -11.13
CA ALA A 119 -5.36 10.76 -11.39
C ALA A 119 -6.14 11.41 -12.54
N ARG A 120 -6.70 12.60 -12.30
CA ARG A 120 -7.38 13.37 -13.35
C ARG A 120 -6.34 13.88 -14.36
N PRO A 121 -6.62 13.83 -15.67
CA PRO A 121 -5.76 14.46 -16.65
C PRO A 121 -5.66 15.97 -16.35
N PRO A 122 -4.50 16.59 -16.60
CA PRO A 122 -4.34 18.02 -16.42
C PRO A 122 -5.33 18.78 -17.33
N PRO A 123 -5.80 19.97 -16.92
CA PRO A 123 -6.66 20.79 -17.77
C PRO A 123 -5.96 21.11 -19.10
N PRO A 124 -6.72 21.32 -20.20
CA PRO A 124 -6.16 21.72 -21.49
C PRO A 124 -5.26 22.94 -21.33
N ARG A 125 -4.13 22.95 -22.04
CA ARG A 125 -3.24 24.13 -22.03
C ARG A 125 -4.00 25.33 -22.59
N PRO A 126 -3.89 26.53 -21.99
CA PRO A 126 -4.49 27.73 -22.57
C PRO A 126 -3.91 27.98 -23.97
N PRO A 127 -4.68 28.60 -24.88
CA PRO A 127 -4.16 28.96 -26.20
C PRO A 127 -2.93 29.86 -26.07
N PRO A 128 -1.95 29.76 -26.99
CA PRO A 128 -0.80 30.63 -26.97
C PRO A 128 -1.26 32.10 -27.07
N PRO A 129 -0.55 33.04 -26.42
CA PRO A 129 -0.87 34.45 -26.56
C PRO A 129 -0.77 34.87 -28.03
N PRO A 130 -1.59 35.84 -28.49
CA PRO A 130 -1.49 36.35 -29.84
C PRO A 130 -0.07 36.90 -30.10
N PRO A 131 0.44 36.79 -31.34
CA PRO A 131 1.73 37.38 -31.67
C PRO A 131 1.72 38.88 -31.34
N PRO A 132 2.86 39.43 -30.88
CA PRO A 132 2.95 40.87 -30.66
C PRO A 132 2.61 41.61 -31.96
N PRO A 133 1.98 42.80 -31.88
CA PRO A 133 1.72 43.59 -33.07
C PRO A 133 3.05 43.85 -33.80
N PRO A 134 3.06 43.86 -35.14
CA PRO A 134 4.25 44.21 -35.89
C PRO A 134 4.75 45.54 -35.36
N ARG A 135 6.02 45.57 -34.89
CA ARG A 135 6.69 46.82 -34.55
C ARG A 135 6.59 47.67 -35.80
N GLY A 136 5.72 48.68 -35.78
CA GLY A 136 5.56 49.60 -36.90
C GLY A 136 6.95 50.06 -37.31
N GLY A 137 7.25 49.94 -38.61
CA GLY A 137 8.48 50.44 -39.23
C GLY A 137 8.52 51.96 -39.18
N GLY A 138 8.55 52.53 -37.98
CA GLY A 138 8.76 53.94 -37.72
C GLY A 138 10.21 54.13 -37.33
N GLY A 139 11.06 54.48 -38.30
CA GLY A 139 12.37 55.09 -38.08
C GLY A 139 12.23 56.49 -37.46
N GLY A 140 11.51 56.61 -36.36
CA GLY A 140 11.35 57.82 -35.58
C GLY A 140 12.42 57.86 -34.50
N ALA A 141 13.43 58.71 -34.70
CA ALA A 141 14.44 59.03 -33.71
C ALA A 141 13.78 59.24 -32.33
N ARG A 142 14.33 58.57 -31.32
CA ARG A 142 13.92 58.72 -29.92
C ARG A 142 14.00 60.21 -29.56
N PRO A 143 12.92 60.88 -29.13
CA PRO A 143 13.01 62.28 -28.72
C PRO A 143 13.99 62.39 -27.53
N PRO A 144 14.81 63.46 -27.48
CA PRO A 144 15.75 63.66 -26.39
C PRO A 144 15.01 63.70 -25.04
N PRO A 145 15.62 63.20 -23.95
CA PRO A 145 14.99 63.21 -22.65
C PRO A 145 14.65 64.64 -22.23
N PRO A 146 13.47 64.88 -21.62
CA PRO A 146 13.12 66.20 -21.12
C PRO A 146 14.15 66.65 -20.09
N ARG A 147 14.65 67.90 -20.25
CA ARG A 147 15.54 68.53 -19.28
C ARG A 147 14.86 68.50 -17.90
N ARG A 148 15.56 67.94 -16.91
CA ARG A 148 15.10 67.94 -15.52
C ARG A 148 14.87 69.39 -15.07
N GLY A 149 13.62 69.76 -14.78
CA GLY A 149 13.30 70.98 -14.06
C GLY A 149 13.78 70.93 -12.61
N PRO A 150 13.79 72.07 -11.89
CA PRO A 150 14.23 72.12 -10.49
C PRO A 150 13.38 71.19 -9.60
N PRO A 151 13.95 70.65 -8.51
CA PRO A 151 13.26 69.69 -7.65
C PRO A 151 11.97 70.32 -7.08
N GLY A 152 10.84 69.75 -7.45
CA GLY A 152 9.54 70.07 -6.85
C GLY A 152 9.53 69.71 -5.36
N ARG A 153 8.75 70.46 -4.57
CA ARG A 153 8.62 70.29 -3.12
C ARG A 153 8.31 68.83 -2.74
N PRO A 154 8.88 68.33 -1.63
CA PRO A 154 8.58 66.98 -1.16
C PRO A 154 7.07 66.82 -0.91
N PRO A 155 6.49 65.65 -1.23
CA PRO A 155 5.07 65.39 -0.99
C PRO A 155 4.76 65.41 0.52
N PRO A 156 3.54 65.83 0.91
CA PRO A 156 3.13 65.83 2.31
C PRO A 156 3.07 64.40 2.88
N PRO A 157 3.28 64.23 4.20
CA PRO A 157 3.23 62.92 4.84
C PRO A 157 1.83 62.29 4.73
N PRO A 158 1.75 60.96 4.64
CA PRO A 158 0.46 60.26 4.55
C PRO A 158 -0.38 60.46 5.82
N PRO A 159 -1.72 60.52 5.70
CA PRO A 159 -2.60 60.64 6.84
C PRO A 159 -2.55 59.40 7.76
N PRO A 160 -2.83 59.56 9.07
CA PRO A 160 -2.81 58.46 10.01
C PRO A 160 -3.88 57.40 9.69
N PRO A 161 -3.64 56.12 10.02
CA PRO A 161 -4.58 55.04 9.74
C PRO A 161 -5.87 55.18 10.57
N PRO A 162 -7.03 54.81 10.02
CA PRO A 162 -8.30 54.90 10.72
C PRO A 162 -8.38 53.91 11.91
N PRO A 163 -9.15 54.24 12.96
CA PRO A 163 -9.30 53.38 14.13
C PRO A 163 -9.97 52.04 13.77
N ARG A 164 -9.43 50.95 14.31
CA ARG A 164 -9.93 49.59 14.09
C ARG A 164 -11.36 49.44 14.64
N ARG A 165 -12.30 49.06 13.78
CA ARG A 165 -13.68 48.75 14.19
C ARG A 165 -13.72 47.53 15.13
N PRO A 166 -14.59 47.51 16.16
CA PRO A 166 -14.81 46.32 16.98
C PRO A 166 -15.41 45.19 16.15
N ARG A 167 -14.96 43.95 16.39
CA ARG A 167 -15.50 42.74 15.74
C ARG A 167 -16.94 42.50 16.21
N PRO A 168 -17.89 42.15 15.32
CA PRO A 168 -19.23 41.77 15.74
C PRO A 168 -19.23 40.44 16.50
N ALA A 169 -20.06 40.35 17.53
CA ALA A 169 -20.23 39.17 18.37
C ALA A 169 -20.89 38.02 17.59
N THR A 170 -20.40 36.80 17.81
CA THR A 170 -20.87 35.55 17.21
C THR A 170 -22.34 35.28 17.59
N PRO A 171 -23.24 34.91 16.66
CA PRO A 171 -24.61 34.56 17.01
C PRO A 171 -24.65 33.19 17.71
N VAL A 172 -25.27 33.14 18.88
CA VAL A 172 -25.60 31.91 19.61
C VAL A 172 -26.64 31.11 18.82
N ARG A 173 -26.31 29.87 18.46
CA ARG A 173 -27.23 28.92 17.80
C ARG A 173 -28.39 28.56 18.74
N ARG A 174 -29.63 28.69 18.25
CA ARG A 174 -30.83 28.15 18.93
C ARG A 174 -30.92 26.62 18.74
N PRO A 175 -31.45 25.88 19.73
CA PRO A 175 -31.76 24.46 19.56
C PRO A 175 -33.04 24.25 18.72
N PRO A 176 -33.16 23.12 18.00
CA PRO A 176 -34.35 22.80 17.20
C PRO A 176 -35.55 22.43 18.09
N PRO A 177 -36.80 22.66 17.62
CA PRO A 177 -37.99 22.35 18.37
C PRO A 177 -38.25 20.83 18.39
N GLY A 178 -38.68 20.34 19.55
CA GLY A 178 -39.08 18.95 19.76
C GLY A 178 -40.27 18.58 18.88
N GLY A 179 -40.17 17.42 18.23
CA GLY A 179 -41.21 16.85 17.37
C GLY A 179 -41.41 15.38 17.66
N GLY A 180 -42.61 15.04 18.14
CA GLY A 180 -43.35 13.83 17.79
C GLY A 180 -42.84 12.49 18.31
N GLY A 181 -43.46 12.01 19.39
CA GLY A 181 -43.42 10.60 19.78
C GLY A 181 -44.09 9.72 18.71
N GLY A 182 -43.27 9.09 17.88
CA GLY A 182 -43.65 7.92 17.08
C GLY A 182 -43.07 6.67 17.74
N ALA A 183 -43.93 5.76 18.18
CA ALA A 183 -43.51 4.46 18.70
C ALA A 183 -42.65 3.73 17.66
N ARG A 184 -41.40 3.39 18.00
CA ARG A 184 -40.54 2.55 17.16
C ARG A 184 -41.19 1.16 17.01
N PRO A 185 -41.25 0.59 15.80
CA PRO A 185 -41.62 -0.81 15.64
C PRO A 185 -40.59 -1.72 16.35
N PRO A 186 -41.01 -2.88 16.87
CA PRO A 186 -40.10 -3.81 17.54
C PRO A 186 -39.02 -4.32 16.55
N PRO A 187 -37.80 -4.59 17.04
CA PRO A 187 -36.74 -5.12 16.20
C PRO A 187 -37.11 -6.50 15.62
N PRO A 188 -36.65 -6.84 14.41
CA PRO A 188 -36.87 -8.16 13.82
C PRO A 188 -36.21 -9.26 14.66
N PRO A 189 -36.75 -10.49 14.64
CA PRO A 189 -36.16 -11.62 15.35
C PRO A 189 -34.75 -11.95 14.81
N PRO A 190 -33.86 -12.50 15.66
CA PRO A 190 -32.52 -12.89 15.24
C PRO A 190 -32.57 -13.96 14.13
N PRO A 191 -31.59 -13.97 13.22
CA PRO A 191 -31.50 -14.97 12.16
C PRO A 191 -31.35 -16.38 12.75
N ALA A 192 -31.96 -17.36 12.09
CA ALA A 192 -31.87 -18.77 12.49
C ALA A 192 -30.41 -19.26 12.48
N PRO A 193 -30.04 -20.16 13.41
CA PRO A 193 -28.69 -20.73 13.44
C PRO A 193 -28.40 -21.53 12.15
N PRO A 194 -27.14 -21.53 11.68
CA PRO A 194 -26.76 -22.29 10.49
C PRO A 194 -26.98 -23.80 10.71
N PRO A 195 -27.30 -24.55 9.64
CA PRO A 195 -27.46 -25.99 9.73
C PRO A 195 -26.14 -26.67 10.17
N PRO A 196 -26.21 -27.80 10.88
CA PRO A 196 -25.01 -28.54 11.28
C PRO A 196 -24.24 -29.02 10.04
N PRO A 197 -22.90 -29.11 10.12
CA PRO A 197 -22.09 -29.60 9.01
C PRO A 197 -22.47 -31.04 8.66
N PRO A 198 -22.42 -31.43 7.36
CA PRO A 198 -22.67 -32.80 6.94
C PRO A 198 -21.69 -33.75 7.63
N ARG A 199 -22.23 -34.86 8.18
CA ARG A 199 -21.44 -35.91 8.81
C ARG A 199 -20.43 -36.45 7.80
N LEU A 200 -19.14 -36.26 8.07
CA LEU A 200 -18.07 -36.85 7.28
C LEU A 200 -18.21 -38.37 7.32
N SER A 201 -18.37 -38.99 6.15
CA SER A 201 -18.30 -40.44 5.99
C SER A 201 -16.93 -40.95 6.49
N PRO A 202 -16.87 -42.14 7.13
CA PRO A 202 -15.61 -42.71 7.59
C PRO A 202 -14.63 -42.92 6.41
N PRO A 203 -13.31 -42.79 6.63
CA PRO A 203 -12.31 -42.93 5.59
C PRO A 203 -12.33 -44.34 4.97
N LEU A 204 -12.34 -44.39 3.64
CA LEU A 204 -12.39 -45.59 2.79
C LEU A 204 -11.02 -46.28 2.65
N PHE A 205 -10.14 -46.16 3.66
CA PHE A 205 -8.81 -46.77 3.65
C PHE A 205 -8.61 -47.68 4.86
N PRO A 206 -8.27 -48.97 4.65
CA PRO A 206 -7.89 -49.84 5.75
C PRO A 206 -6.53 -49.38 6.34
N PRO A 207 -6.33 -49.49 7.67
CA PRO A 207 -5.04 -49.19 8.29
C PRO A 207 -3.96 -50.16 7.81
N ARG A 208 -2.78 -49.63 7.50
CA ARG A 208 -1.59 -50.43 7.15
C ARG A 208 -1.12 -51.25 8.38
N PRO A 209 -0.77 -52.53 8.22
CA PRO A 209 -0.24 -53.32 9.32
C PRO A 209 1.27 -53.10 9.49
N GLY A 210 1.71 -52.84 10.72
CA GLY A 210 3.07 -53.15 11.17
C GLY A 210 4.02 -51.95 11.36
N GLY A 211 3.95 -51.33 12.54
CA GLY A 211 5.04 -50.56 13.13
C GLY A 211 5.07 -50.85 14.63
N ARG A 212 5.93 -51.81 15.03
CA ARG A 212 6.05 -52.25 16.43
C ARG A 212 6.46 -51.09 17.34
N GLU A 213 5.63 -50.86 18.35
CA GLU A 213 5.88 -49.98 19.49
C GLU A 213 7.15 -50.36 20.24
N GLY A 214 8.08 -49.40 20.36
CA GLY A 214 9.09 -49.38 21.40
C GLY A 214 8.51 -48.71 22.64
N ALA A 215 7.91 -49.49 23.54
CA ALA A 215 7.48 -49.04 24.86
C ALA A 215 8.22 -49.84 25.95
N SER A 216 9.18 -49.14 26.56
CA SER A 216 9.58 -49.19 27.97
C SER A 216 9.12 -50.40 28.81
N ARG A 217 10.08 -51.20 29.27
CA ARG A 217 9.96 -51.98 30.51
C ARG A 217 11.04 -51.53 31.48
N SER A 218 10.60 -50.89 32.55
CA SER A 218 11.34 -50.75 33.81
C SER A 218 11.06 -52.00 34.65
N CYS A 219 12.11 -52.72 35.08
CA CYS A 219 12.05 -53.57 36.27
C CYS A 219 13.46 -53.87 36.79
N SER A 220 13.76 -53.23 37.92
CA SER A 220 14.68 -53.51 39.02
C SER A 220 15.56 -54.79 39.02
N ALA A 221 16.85 -54.51 39.28
CA ALA A 221 17.67 -55.08 40.36
C ALA A 221 18.45 -56.40 40.20
N HIS A 222 19.65 -56.34 40.79
CA HIS A 222 20.54 -57.39 41.30
C HIS A 222 21.64 -58.01 40.38
N SER A 223 22.85 -57.48 40.64
CA SER A 223 24.03 -58.20 41.15
C SER A 223 24.99 -58.95 40.21
N SER A 224 26.27 -58.68 40.49
CA SER A 224 27.48 -59.53 40.38
C SER A 224 28.09 -59.87 39.01
N ALA A 225 29.21 -59.18 38.75
CA ALA A 225 30.58 -59.71 38.70
C ALA A 225 31.03 -60.73 37.61
N SER A 226 32.17 -60.36 37.00
CA SER A 226 33.23 -61.23 36.43
C SER A 226 32.88 -61.89 35.09
N SER A 227 33.76 -62.14 34.11
CA SER A 227 35.17 -61.85 33.86
C SER A 227 35.48 -62.30 32.41
N ARG A 228 36.48 -61.67 31.78
CA ARG A 228 37.42 -62.24 30.77
C ARG A 228 36.95 -62.86 29.43
N GLY A 229 37.73 -62.53 28.40
CA GLY A 229 38.04 -63.38 27.23
C GLY A 229 37.50 -62.83 25.91
N SER A 230 38.29 -62.13 25.07
CA SER A 230 39.37 -62.59 24.16
C SER A 230 38.89 -63.16 22.82
N SER A 231 39.44 -62.58 21.73
CA SER A 231 39.63 -63.14 20.36
C SER A 231 38.36 -63.34 19.52
N TRP A 232 38.23 -62.89 18.27
CA TRP A 232 39.17 -62.56 17.19
C TRP A 232 38.63 -61.37 16.36
#